data_AF-A0A5Q4YEM4-F1
#
_entry.id   AF-A0A5Q4YEM4-F1
#
_cell.length_a   1.000
_cell.length_b   1.000
_cell.length_c   1.000
_cell.angle_alpha   90.00
_cell.angle_beta   90.00
_cell.angle_gamma   90.00
#
_symmetry.space_group_name_H-M   'P 1'
#
loop_
_entity.id
_entity.type
_entity.pdbx_description
1 polymer ?
#
loop_
_entity_poly.entity_id
_entity_poly.type
_entity_poly.pdbx_seq_one_letter_code
_entity_poly.pdbx_strand_id
1 'polypeptide(L)'
;MQVSLIVHSHRQQLGPERRFPVPANWCPRPLQPTAGTIRAARKLSFILSAVGELAHAGADIWRLAPATQTQYIMNMKSAVIPQIRVEPELRAELESVLKPGETLTDFVEATVRSAIAFRRVQTAFHERAQAASEEYHRSGVATPVEAVLERLQGKLDAKRTKLGR
;
A
#
# COMPACT_ATOMS: atom_id res chain seq x y z
N MET A 1 -8.99 -21.85 21.26
CA MET A 1 -9.93 -21.54 22.37
C MET A 1 -9.42 -20.39 23.28
N GLN A 2 -8.83 -19.32 22.75
CA GLN A 2 -8.41 -18.16 23.55
C GLN A 2 -8.98 -16.80 23.09
N VAL A 3 -9.58 -16.73 21.89
CA VAL A 3 -10.16 -15.46 21.38
C VAL A 3 -11.57 -15.19 21.90
N SER A 4 -12.29 -16.23 22.36
CA SER A 4 -13.65 -16.10 22.91
C SER A 4 -13.71 -15.50 24.32
N LEU A 5 -12.61 -15.56 25.09
CA LEU A 5 -12.60 -15.08 26.48
C LEU A 5 -12.52 -13.54 26.60
N ILE A 6 -11.92 -12.85 25.63
CA ILE A 6 -11.82 -11.39 25.65
C ILE A 6 -13.18 -10.72 25.39
N VAL A 7 -14.02 -11.33 24.56
CA VAL A 7 -15.34 -10.75 24.18
C VAL A 7 -16.42 -11.07 25.21
N HIS A 8 -16.35 -12.21 25.91
CA HIS A 8 -17.40 -12.60 26.87
C HIS A 8 -17.26 -11.97 28.27
N SER A 9 -16.04 -11.69 28.74
CA SER A 9 -15.86 -11.08 30.07
C SER A 9 -16.27 -9.61 30.12
N HIS A 10 -16.36 -8.93 28.97
CA HIS A 10 -16.67 -7.50 28.88
C HIS A 10 -18.17 -7.21 28.60
N ARG A 11 -19.01 -8.25 28.58
CA ARG A 11 -20.43 -8.19 28.21
C ARG A 11 -21.36 -7.82 29.37
N GLN A 12 -20.92 -7.93 30.63
CA GLN A 12 -21.78 -7.73 31.81
C GLN A 12 -21.74 -6.33 32.44
N GLN A 13 -21.05 -5.33 31.86
CA GLN A 13 -20.79 -4.07 32.58
C GLN A 13 -21.16 -2.74 31.92
N LEU A 14 -21.75 -2.69 30.72
CA LEU A 14 -21.92 -1.40 30.03
C LEU A 14 -23.37 -1.15 29.61
N GLY A 15 -24.05 -0.32 30.40
CA GLY A 15 -25.35 0.28 30.09
C GLY A 15 -25.26 1.35 28.98
N PRO A 16 -26.40 1.97 28.62
CA PRO A 16 -26.62 2.56 27.30
C PRO A 16 -25.90 3.87 26.95
N GLU A 17 -25.05 4.43 27.83
CA GLU A 17 -24.58 5.82 27.69
C GLU A 17 -23.12 6.01 28.11
N ARG A 18 -22.15 5.36 27.43
CA ARG A 18 -20.72 5.77 27.56
C ARG A 18 -19.93 5.68 26.25
N ARG A 19 -19.68 6.89 25.73
CA ARG A 19 -18.53 7.35 24.94
C ARG A 19 -17.33 6.38 25.00
N PHE A 20 -16.99 5.75 23.89
CA PHE A 20 -15.77 4.94 23.77
C PHE A 20 -14.54 5.83 24.05
N PRO A 21 -13.73 5.52 25.08
CA PRO A 21 -12.47 6.24 25.28
C PRO A 21 -11.48 5.79 24.19
N VAL A 22 -11.18 6.67 23.24
CA VAL A 22 -10.08 6.46 22.29
C VAL A 22 -8.77 6.67 23.04
N PRO A 23 -7.87 5.67 23.13
CA PRO A 23 -6.62 5.82 23.84
C PRO A 23 -5.68 6.80 23.12
N ALA A 24 -4.94 7.62 23.87
CA ALA A 24 -4.14 8.73 23.34
C ALA A 24 -3.05 8.32 22.32
N ASN A 25 -2.69 7.03 22.26
CA ASN A 25 -1.74 6.48 21.31
C ASN A 25 -2.34 6.16 19.93
N TRP A 26 -3.66 6.33 19.75
CA TRP A 26 -4.36 6.17 18.47
C TRP A 26 -4.51 7.48 17.68
N CYS A 27 -4.11 8.63 18.26
CA CYS A 27 -3.91 9.85 17.47
C CYS A 27 -2.65 9.67 16.61
N PRO A 28 -2.74 9.70 15.27
CA PRO A 28 -1.55 9.75 14.45
C PRO A 28 -0.76 11.01 14.81
N ARG A 29 0.51 10.85 15.20
CA ARG A 29 1.43 11.95 15.44
C ARG A 29 1.46 12.81 14.16
N PRO A 30 1.24 14.13 14.21
CA PRO A 30 1.34 14.96 13.01
C PRO A 30 2.72 14.76 12.40
N LEU A 31 2.76 14.44 11.10
CA LEU A 31 4.00 14.37 10.33
C LEU A 31 4.64 15.77 10.38
N GLN A 32 5.65 15.91 11.24
CA GLN A 32 6.44 17.13 11.31
C GLN A 32 7.19 17.29 9.98
N PRO A 33 7.02 18.41 9.26
CA PRO A 33 7.83 18.68 8.08
C PRO A 33 9.29 18.85 8.51
N THR A 34 10.16 17.93 8.07
CA THR A 34 11.61 18.07 8.28
C THR A 34 12.13 19.26 7.49
N ALA A 35 12.96 20.09 8.14
CA ALA A 35 13.50 21.35 7.67
C ALA A 35 14.46 21.24 6.46
N GLY A 36 13.94 20.81 5.30
CA GLY A 36 14.70 20.66 4.06
C GLY A 36 14.03 21.24 2.80
N THR A 37 12.82 21.80 2.90
CA THR A 37 12.01 22.14 1.72
C THR A 37 12.05 23.62 1.32
N ILE A 38 13.12 24.36 1.64
CA ILE A 38 13.30 25.74 1.16
C ILE A 38 14.76 25.99 0.75
N ARG A 39 15.27 25.26 -0.24
CA ARG A 39 16.41 25.70 -1.08
C ARG A 39 16.49 24.95 -2.41
N ALA A 40 15.48 25.11 -3.26
CA ALA A 40 15.60 24.71 -4.67
C ALA A 40 14.81 25.62 -5.65
N ALA A 41 14.35 26.79 -5.20
CA ALA A 41 13.60 27.73 -6.04
C ALA A 41 14.47 28.89 -6.57
N ARG A 42 15.76 28.64 -6.86
CA ARG A 42 16.64 29.67 -7.44
C ARG A 42 17.81 29.07 -8.21
N LYS A 43 17.52 28.14 -9.12
CA LYS A 43 18.49 27.70 -10.14
C LYS A 43 17.83 27.11 -11.39
N LEU A 44 16.75 27.74 -11.86
CA LEU A 44 16.10 27.40 -13.13
C LEU A 44 15.99 28.63 -14.03
N SER A 45 17.11 29.35 -14.21
CA SER A 45 17.16 30.49 -15.15
C SER A 45 18.49 30.60 -15.90
N PHE A 46 19.36 29.57 -15.88
CA PHE A 46 20.71 29.69 -16.45
C PHE A 46 21.10 28.65 -17.50
N ILE A 47 20.19 27.77 -17.93
CA ILE A 47 20.44 26.88 -19.08
C ILE A 47 19.27 26.98 -20.06
N LEU A 48 19.01 28.18 -20.57
CA LEU A 48 18.10 28.39 -21.71
C LEU A 48 18.61 29.51 -22.65
N SER A 49 19.93 29.53 -22.93
CA SER A 49 20.50 30.46 -23.92
C SER A 49 21.60 29.87 -24.81
N ALA A 50 21.77 28.54 -24.87
CA ALA A 50 22.83 27.95 -25.70
C ALA A 50 22.47 26.60 -26.32
N VAL A 51 21.29 26.46 -26.91
CA VAL A 51 21.03 25.41 -27.92
C VAL A 51 20.11 25.99 -28.99
N GLY A 52 20.63 27.00 -29.69
CA GLY A 52 19.97 27.66 -30.81
C GLY A 52 20.71 27.43 -32.12
N GLU A 53 21.48 26.35 -32.28
CA GLU A 53 22.14 26.04 -33.56
C GLU A 53 22.74 24.64 -33.50
N LEU A 54 21.92 23.63 -33.83
CA LEU A 54 22.32 22.31 -34.38
C LEU A 54 21.08 21.49 -34.79
N ALA A 55 19.95 22.16 -35.04
CA ALA A 55 18.83 21.56 -35.74
C ALA A 55 19.16 21.61 -37.24
N HIS A 56 19.82 20.58 -37.77
CA HIS A 56 19.68 20.09 -39.17
C HIS A 56 20.60 18.91 -39.55
N ALA A 57 21.39 18.34 -38.63
CA ALA A 57 22.18 17.14 -38.93
C ALA A 57 22.04 16.09 -37.82
N GLY A 58 21.04 15.21 -37.94
CA GLY A 58 20.85 14.12 -36.97
C GLY A 58 19.50 13.40 -37.01
N ALA A 59 18.68 13.63 -38.03
CA ALA A 59 17.35 13.01 -38.15
C ALA A 59 17.39 11.57 -38.72
N ASP A 60 18.58 10.99 -38.92
CA ASP A 60 18.72 9.71 -39.64
C ASP A 60 19.28 8.56 -38.79
N ILE A 61 19.53 8.74 -37.48
CA ILE A 61 20.13 7.70 -36.62
C ILE A 61 19.09 6.71 -36.06
N TRP A 62 17.79 7.03 -36.09
CA TRP A 62 16.75 6.17 -35.50
C TRP A 62 16.00 5.27 -36.51
N ARG A 63 16.39 5.26 -37.79
CA ARG A 63 15.63 4.57 -38.85
C ARG A 63 16.08 3.14 -39.14
N LEU A 64 16.81 2.46 -38.25
CA LEU A 64 17.17 1.04 -38.41
C LEU A 64 17.35 0.30 -37.08
N ALA A 65 16.35 0.30 -36.20
CA ALA A 65 16.23 -0.79 -35.23
C ALA A 65 15.54 -1.98 -35.93
N PRO A 66 16.17 -3.16 -36.05
CA PRO A 66 15.47 -4.34 -36.57
C PRO A 66 14.24 -4.62 -35.68
N ALA A 67 13.10 -4.90 -36.30
CA ALA A 67 11.79 -5.03 -35.62
C ALA A 67 11.79 -6.02 -34.43
N THR A 68 12.76 -6.93 -34.38
CA THR A 68 13.02 -7.86 -33.29
C THR A 68 13.44 -7.17 -31.99
N GLN A 69 14.22 -6.08 -32.06
CA GLN A 69 14.70 -5.33 -30.90
C GLN A 69 13.56 -4.62 -30.17
N THR A 70 12.59 -4.07 -30.92
CA THR A 70 11.42 -3.38 -30.36
C THR A 70 10.46 -4.36 -29.70
N GLN A 71 10.25 -5.56 -30.28
CA GLN A 71 9.40 -6.58 -29.67
C GLN A 71 10.00 -7.18 -28.40
N TYR A 72 11.34 -7.33 -28.35
CA TYR A 72 12.04 -7.80 -27.15
C TYR A 72 11.94 -6.81 -25.99
N ILE A 73 12.19 -5.52 -26.23
CA ILE A 73 12.20 -4.49 -25.17
C ILE A 73 10.80 -4.29 -24.55
N MET A 74 9.72 -4.42 -25.33
CA MET A 74 8.36 -4.17 -24.84
C MET A 74 7.80 -5.32 -23.96
N ASN A 75 8.41 -6.51 -24.00
CA ASN A 75 7.98 -7.68 -23.23
C ASN A 75 8.90 -8.00 -22.03
N MET A 76 9.94 -7.19 -21.78
CA MET A 76 10.84 -7.37 -20.64
C MET A 76 10.46 -6.53 -19.42
N LYS A 77 10.71 -7.07 -18.21
CA LYS A 77 10.70 -6.30 -16.95
C LYS A 77 11.73 -5.17 -17.06
N SER A 78 11.27 -3.96 -17.39
CA SER A 78 12.12 -2.83 -17.81
C SER A 78 12.76 -2.04 -16.67
N ALA A 79 12.38 -2.33 -15.44
CA ALA A 79 12.90 -1.68 -14.23
C ALA A 79 13.54 -2.72 -13.31
N VAL A 80 14.65 -2.33 -12.69
CA VAL A 80 15.44 -3.18 -11.80
C VAL A 80 15.28 -2.67 -10.36
N ILE A 81 15.00 -3.59 -9.43
CA ILE A 81 15.08 -3.29 -7.99
C ILE A 81 16.57 -3.11 -7.65
N PRO A 82 16.96 -2.07 -6.88
CA PRO A 82 18.36 -1.85 -6.50
C PRO A 82 19.04 -3.10 -5.92
N GLN A 83 20.35 -3.17 -6.06
CA GLN A 83 21.14 -4.25 -5.46
C GLN A 83 21.12 -4.11 -3.93
N ILE A 84 20.51 -5.07 -3.25
CA ILE A 84 20.38 -5.10 -1.78
C ILE A 84 21.31 -6.17 -1.24
N ARG A 85 22.18 -5.78 -0.30
CA ARG A 85 22.95 -6.73 0.50
C ARG A 85 22.05 -7.29 1.59
N VAL A 86 22.09 -8.61 1.75
CA VAL A 86 21.33 -9.35 2.77
C VAL A 86 22.28 -10.24 3.54
N GLU A 87 21.92 -10.54 4.79
CA GLU A 87 22.65 -11.54 5.59
C GLU A 87 22.59 -12.91 4.91
N PRO A 88 23.68 -13.71 4.98
CA PRO A 88 23.74 -15.00 4.31
C PRO A 88 22.69 -15.99 4.85
N GLU A 89 22.37 -15.93 6.15
CA GLU A 89 21.34 -16.75 6.78
C GLU A 89 19.95 -16.43 6.22
N LEU A 90 19.63 -15.14 6.07
CA LEU A 90 18.36 -14.69 5.48
C LEU A 90 18.22 -15.17 4.03
N ARG A 91 19.32 -15.13 3.26
CA ARG A 91 19.33 -15.66 1.90
C ARG A 91 19.08 -17.16 1.87
N ALA A 92 19.71 -17.93 2.76
CA ALA A 92 19.51 -19.37 2.85
C ALA A 92 18.06 -19.74 3.22
N GLU A 93 17.46 -19.00 4.16
CA GLU A 93 16.03 -19.16 4.49
C GLU A 93 15.12 -18.88 3.29
N LEU A 94 15.39 -17.78 2.56
CA LEU A 94 14.67 -17.43 1.33
C LEU A 94 14.75 -18.53 0.27
N GLU A 95 15.94 -19.10 0.04
CA GLU A 95 16.14 -20.19 -0.91
C GLU A 95 15.42 -21.47 -0.45
N SER A 96 15.33 -21.73 0.85
CA SER A 96 14.64 -22.91 1.40
C SER A 96 13.12 -22.91 1.22
N VAL A 97 12.50 -21.73 1.08
CA VAL A 97 11.03 -21.59 0.93
C VAL A 97 10.57 -21.51 -0.52
N LEU A 98 11.50 -21.55 -1.48
CA LEU A 98 11.17 -21.53 -2.91
C LEU A 98 10.44 -22.81 -3.34
N LYS A 99 9.44 -22.64 -4.21
CA LYS A 99 8.77 -23.78 -4.84
C LYS A 99 9.64 -24.38 -5.95
N PRO A 100 9.38 -25.63 -6.36
CA PRO A 100 10.07 -26.23 -7.50
C PRO A 100 9.97 -25.35 -8.76
N GLY A 101 11.12 -24.93 -9.28
CA GLY A 101 11.21 -24.07 -10.48
C GLY A 101 10.99 -22.57 -10.23
N GLU A 102 10.78 -22.13 -8.98
CA GLU A 102 10.69 -20.71 -8.62
C GLU A 102 12.09 -20.12 -8.42
N THR A 103 12.34 -18.93 -8.96
CA THR A 103 13.60 -18.21 -8.75
C THR A 103 13.49 -17.23 -7.59
N LEU A 104 14.62 -16.88 -6.98
CA LEU A 104 14.69 -15.84 -5.95
C LEU A 104 14.13 -14.50 -6.47
N THR A 105 14.38 -14.16 -7.73
CA THR A 105 13.87 -12.94 -8.36
C THR A 105 12.35 -12.95 -8.47
N ASP A 106 11.74 -14.07 -8.87
CA ASP A 106 10.28 -14.18 -8.98
C ASP A 106 9.61 -14.09 -7.61
N PHE A 107 10.18 -14.76 -6.61
CA PHE A 107 9.71 -14.69 -5.23
C PHE A 107 9.77 -13.26 -4.68
N VAL A 108 10.90 -12.58 -4.85
CA VAL A 108 11.08 -11.19 -4.38
C VAL A 108 10.14 -10.24 -5.10
N GLU A 109 9.95 -10.38 -6.42
CA GLU A 109 8.99 -9.56 -7.15
C GLU A 109 7.56 -9.76 -6.61
N ALA A 110 7.12 -11.01 -6.48
CA ALA A 110 5.78 -11.33 -5.98
C ALA A 110 5.58 -10.77 -4.56
N THR A 111 6.60 -10.89 -3.71
CA THR A 111 6.59 -10.37 -2.34
C THR A 111 6.51 -8.84 -2.32
N VAL A 112 7.30 -8.14 -3.12
CA VAL A 112 7.26 -6.67 -3.22
C VAL A 112 5.92 -6.20 -3.74
N ARG A 113 5.36 -6.86 -4.75
CA ARG A 113 4.03 -6.56 -5.28
C ARG A 113 2.94 -6.72 -4.21
N SER A 114 3.01 -7.81 -3.45
CA SER A 114 2.10 -8.06 -2.31
C SER A 114 2.25 -7.00 -1.23
N ALA A 115 3.48 -6.65 -0.86
CA ALA A 115 3.77 -5.64 0.15
C ALA A 115 3.26 -4.25 -0.26
N ILE A 116 3.38 -3.87 -1.54
CA ILE A 116 2.81 -2.62 -2.08
C ILE A 116 1.29 -2.64 -1.98
N ALA A 117 0.64 -3.73 -2.42
CA ALA A 117 -0.81 -3.86 -2.35
C ALA A 117 -1.31 -3.75 -0.90
N PHE A 118 -0.64 -4.45 0.02
CA PHE A 118 -0.93 -4.39 1.45
C PHE A 118 -0.79 -2.96 1.99
N ARG A 119 0.32 -2.27 1.73
CA ARG A 119 0.57 -0.90 2.20
C ARG A 119 -0.48 0.07 1.67
N ARG A 120 -0.91 -0.07 0.41
CA ARG A 120 -1.99 0.77 -0.15
C ARG A 120 -3.32 0.57 0.58
N VAL A 121 -3.70 -0.69 0.82
CA VAL A 121 -4.93 -1.00 1.57
C VAL A 121 -4.84 -0.48 3.01
N GLN A 122 -3.68 -0.64 3.64
CA GLN A 122 -3.42 -0.14 5.00
C GLN A 122 -3.54 1.39 5.08
N THR A 123 -2.90 2.12 4.16
CA THR A 123 -3.00 3.58 4.10
C THR A 123 -4.45 4.02 3.88
N ALA A 124 -5.16 3.45 2.91
CA ALA A 124 -6.56 3.78 2.64
C ALA A 124 -7.49 3.41 3.81
N PHE A 125 -7.15 2.38 4.59
CA PHE A 125 -7.88 2.06 5.81
C PHE A 125 -7.65 3.12 6.90
N HIS A 126 -6.40 3.54 7.12
CA HIS A 126 -6.09 4.59 8.09
C HIS A 126 -6.76 5.92 7.73
N GLU A 127 -6.73 6.33 6.47
CA GLU A 127 -7.40 7.55 6.00
C GLU A 127 -8.90 7.51 6.28
N ARG A 128 -9.56 6.39 5.97
CA ARG A 128 -10.99 6.21 6.25
C ARG A 128 -11.30 6.15 7.74
N ALA A 129 -10.45 5.51 8.54
CA ALA A 129 -10.62 5.43 9.99
C ALA A 129 -10.48 6.81 10.63
N GLN A 130 -9.50 7.60 10.20
CA GLN A 130 -9.31 8.97 10.66
C GLN A 130 -10.50 9.84 10.30
N ALA A 131 -10.94 9.82 9.03
CA ALA A 131 -12.11 10.58 8.59
C ALA A 131 -13.38 10.18 9.37
N ALA A 132 -13.60 8.89 9.63
CA ALA A 132 -14.72 8.42 10.44
C ALA A 132 -14.62 8.88 11.91
N SER A 133 -13.42 8.92 12.47
CA SER A 133 -13.19 9.42 13.84
C SER A 133 -13.45 10.91 13.94
N GLU A 134 -12.95 11.70 12.98
CA GLU A 134 -13.21 13.14 12.88
C GLU A 134 -14.71 13.42 12.74
N GLU A 135 -15.41 12.63 11.92
CA GLU A 135 -16.86 12.73 11.75
C GLU A 135 -17.62 12.44 13.04
N TYR A 136 -17.23 11.38 13.74
CA TYR A 136 -17.82 11.03 15.03
C TYR A 136 -17.57 12.11 16.08
N HIS A 137 -16.36 12.70 16.13
CA HIS A 137 -16.07 13.79 17.05
C HIS A 137 -16.90 15.06 16.73
N ARG A 138 -17.19 15.30 15.45
CA ARG A 138 -18.00 16.44 15.00
C ARG A 138 -19.50 16.22 15.23
N SER A 139 -20.02 15.05 14.91
CA SER A 139 -21.47 14.77 14.87
C SER A 139 -21.99 14.01 16.10
N GLY A 140 -21.13 13.27 16.79
CA GLY A 140 -21.51 12.31 17.84
C GLY A 140 -22.25 11.07 17.31
N VAL A 141 -22.47 10.94 16.00
CA VAL A 141 -23.27 9.87 15.41
C VAL A 141 -22.40 8.63 15.19
N ALA A 142 -22.81 7.51 15.78
CA ALA A 142 -22.20 6.20 15.59
C ALA A 142 -23.26 5.15 15.22
N THR A 143 -22.84 4.10 14.53
CA THR A 143 -23.70 2.94 14.27
C THR A 143 -23.56 1.93 15.41
N PRO A 144 -24.67 1.43 16.00
CA PRO A 144 -24.62 0.35 16.98
C PRO A 144 -23.95 -0.92 16.41
N VAL A 145 -23.24 -1.64 17.26
CA VAL A 145 -22.49 -2.84 16.85
C VAL A 145 -23.44 -3.93 16.35
N GLU A 146 -24.59 -4.08 17.02
CA GLU A 146 -25.63 -5.07 16.71
C GLU A 146 -26.13 -4.91 15.28
N ALA A 147 -26.41 -3.67 14.86
CA ALA A 147 -26.86 -3.35 13.51
C ALA A 147 -25.79 -3.69 12.44
N VAL A 148 -24.50 -3.48 12.76
CA VAL A 148 -23.40 -3.87 11.86
C VAL A 148 -23.29 -5.38 11.75
N LEU A 149 -23.35 -6.09 12.88
CA LEU A 149 -23.25 -7.55 12.91
C LEU A 149 -24.42 -8.22 12.20
N GLU A 150 -25.64 -7.76 12.42
CA GLU A 150 -26.84 -8.26 11.73
C GLU A 150 -26.71 -8.10 10.21
N ARG A 151 -26.26 -6.92 9.76
CA ARG A 151 -26.02 -6.67 8.33
C ARG A 151 -24.93 -7.57 7.75
N LEU A 152 -23.86 -7.84 8.49
CA LEU A 152 -22.79 -8.74 8.05
C LEU A 152 -23.28 -10.19 8.00
N GLN A 153 -24.04 -10.63 9.00
CA GLN A 153 -24.65 -11.95 9.05
C GLN A 153 -25.60 -12.17 7.87
N GLY A 154 -26.48 -11.21 7.57
CA GLY A 154 -27.38 -11.29 6.42
C GLY A 154 -26.65 -11.40 5.07
N LYS A 155 -25.50 -10.73 4.91
CA LYS A 155 -24.66 -10.89 3.72
C LYS A 155 -24.03 -12.29 3.62
N LEU A 156 -23.60 -12.85 4.74
CA LEU A 156 -23.03 -14.20 4.79
C LEU A 156 -24.10 -15.26 4.49
N ASP A 157 -25.29 -15.13 5.07
CA ASP A 157 -26.39 -16.07 4.85
C ASP A 157 -26.87 -16.01 3.40
N ALA A 158 -27.02 -14.82 2.82
CA ALA A 158 -27.34 -14.67 1.40
C ALA A 158 -26.28 -15.33 0.48
N LYS A 159 -24.99 -15.29 0.87
CA LYS A 159 -23.92 -15.98 0.13
C LYS A 159 -23.98 -17.49 0.32
N ARG A 160 -24.30 -18.00 1.52
CA ARG A 160 -24.47 -19.43 1.81
C ARG A 160 -25.62 -20.05 1.01
N THR A 161 -26.79 -19.40 1.02
CA THR A 161 -27.95 -19.82 0.23
C THR A 161 -27.61 -19.91 -1.26
N LYS A 162 -26.86 -18.94 -1.81
CA LYS A 162 -26.42 -18.97 -3.22
C LYS A 162 -25.43 -20.10 -3.54
N LEU A 163 -24.66 -20.54 -2.56
CA LEU A 163 -23.69 -21.64 -2.72
C LEU A 163 -24.29 -23.01 -2.38
N GLY A 164 -25.58 -23.07 -2.01
CA GLY A 164 -26.27 -24.31 -1.65
C GLY A 164 -25.70 -24.99 -0.41
N ARG A 165 -25.15 -24.20 0.53
CA ARG A 165 -24.50 -24.68 1.76
C ARG A 165 -25.18 -24.17 3.01
#